data_AF-A0A5N6WH33-F1
#
_entry.id   AF-A0A5N6WH33-F1
#
_cell.length_a   1.000
_cell.length_b   1.000
_cell.length_c   1.000
_cell.angle_alpha   90.00
_cell.angle_beta   90.00
_cell.angle_gamma   90.00
#
_symmetry.space_group_name_H-M   'P 1'
#
loop_
_entity.id
_entity.type
_entity.pdbx_description
1 polymer ?
#
loop_
_entity_poly.entity_id
_entity_poly.type
_entity_poly.pdbx_seq_one_letter_code
_entity_poly.pdbx_strand_id
1 'polypeptide(L)'
;MGQITLYYSPGACSLAPHILLQESGLEFSIHKEKTGQFTPALYALNPKGKIPVLALDNNTIITENPAIMNAISTLVPEKSLFGKTPWDTVRVHEWLTWLSGTLHGQGFGLLFRFRRYTDDEGQFEGLKKRGMAIVTDCFQIIEQKLTQAGHGGFAVGGAFTAVDAYLFVFHRWALGCDIDMPALYPRYTALYEAVGGMEATKKALAAEGL
;
A
#
# COMPACT_ATOMS: atom_id res chain seq x y z
N MET A 1 20.45 9.94 -12.03
CA MET A 1 19.86 8.63 -11.68
C MET A 1 19.29 8.05 -12.95
N GLY A 2 19.47 6.76 -13.23
CA GLY A 2 18.91 6.17 -14.43
C GLY A 2 17.40 5.90 -14.31
N GLN A 3 16.86 5.21 -15.31
CA GLN A 3 15.43 5.03 -15.50
C GLN A 3 14.79 4.16 -14.40
N ILE A 4 13.91 4.76 -13.59
CA ILE A 4 13.05 4.05 -12.64
C ILE A 4 11.72 3.71 -13.34
N THR A 5 11.26 2.47 -13.23
CA THR A 5 9.95 2.05 -13.75
C THR A 5 9.13 1.34 -12.70
N LEU A 6 7.91 1.82 -12.44
CA LEU A 6 6.93 1.16 -11.58
C LEU A 6 5.90 0.40 -12.44
N TYR A 7 5.86 -0.93 -12.30
CA TYR A 7 4.78 -1.75 -12.85
C TYR A 7 3.62 -1.77 -11.87
N TYR A 8 2.45 -1.30 -12.30
CA TYR A 8 1.31 -1.01 -11.42
C TYR A 8 -0.02 -1.43 -12.06
N SER A 9 -1.06 -1.54 -11.24
CA SER A 9 -2.45 -1.64 -11.71
C SER A 9 -3.26 -0.54 -11.04
N PRO A 10 -4.12 0.21 -11.76
CA PRO A 10 -4.90 1.30 -11.17
C PRO A 10 -5.66 0.89 -9.91
N GLY A 11 -5.45 1.65 -8.84
CA GLY A 11 -6.12 1.48 -7.55
C GLY A 11 -5.67 0.26 -6.75
N ALA A 12 -4.70 -0.52 -7.26
CA ALA A 12 -4.16 -1.65 -6.54
C ALA A 12 -3.15 -1.20 -5.47
N CYS A 13 -2.56 -2.16 -4.77
CA CYS A 13 -1.58 -1.91 -3.71
C CYS A 13 -0.31 -1.21 -4.23
N SER A 14 -0.10 -1.19 -5.55
CA SER A 14 0.93 -0.43 -6.24
C SER A 14 0.75 1.09 -6.17
N LEU A 15 -0.43 1.58 -5.79
CA LEU A 15 -0.66 3.00 -5.58
C LEU A 15 0.19 3.55 -4.42
N ALA A 16 0.45 2.76 -3.37
CA ALA A 16 1.28 3.20 -2.24
C ALA A 16 2.71 3.57 -2.66
N PRO A 17 3.49 2.70 -3.34
CA PRO A 17 4.80 3.11 -3.85
C PRO A 17 4.73 4.16 -4.97
N HIS A 18 3.62 4.25 -5.72
CA HIS A 18 3.43 5.33 -6.70
C HIS A 18 3.33 6.70 -6.00
N ILE A 19 2.56 6.81 -4.91
CA ILE A 19 2.50 8.02 -4.07
C ILE A 19 3.90 8.37 -3.57
N LEU A 20 4.68 7.38 -3.10
CA LEU A 20 6.04 7.61 -2.63
C LEU A 20 6.99 8.08 -3.72
N LEU A 21 6.88 7.54 -4.94
CA LEU A 21 7.67 8.02 -6.08
C LEU A 21 7.33 9.48 -6.41
N GLN A 22 6.05 9.87 -6.37
CA GLN A 22 5.65 11.27 -6.54
C GLN A 22 6.23 12.17 -5.43
N GLU A 23 6.17 11.74 -4.17
CA GLU A 23 6.70 12.49 -3.01
C GLU A 23 8.23 12.61 -3.04
N SER A 24 8.91 11.57 -3.55
CA SER A 24 10.36 11.53 -3.67
C SER A 24 10.92 12.62 -4.58
N GLY A 25 10.15 13.06 -5.58
CA GLY A 25 10.63 13.96 -6.63
C GLY A 25 11.58 13.31 -7.64
N LEU A 26 11.76 11.99 -7.58
CA LEU A 26 12.54 11.24 -8.57
C LEU A 26 11.84 11.28 -9.93
N GLU A 27 12.62 11.25 -11.00
CA GLU A 27 12.11 10.98 -12.33
C GLU A 27 11.85 9.48 -12.49
N PHE A 28 10.64 9.11 -12.89
CA PHE A 28 10.26 7.71 -13.09
C PHE A 28 9.21 7.59 -14.21
N SER A 29 9.05 6.36 -14.68
CA SER A 29 7.99 5.98 -15.61
C SER A 29 7.07 4.94 -14.97
N ILE A 30 5.84 4.85 -15.47
CA ILE A 30 4.86 3.86 -15.02
C ILE A 30 4.51 2.91 -16.15
N HIS A 31 4.42 1.62 -15.83
CA HIS A 31 3.99 0.57 -16.75
C HIS A 31 2.70 -0.06 -16.22
N LYS A 32 1.60 0.16 -16.95
CA LYS A 32 0.28 -0.32 -16.54
C LYS A 32 0.14 -1.81 -16.85
N GLU A 33 -0.27 -2.56 -15.84
CA GLU A 33 -0.63 -3.97 -15.89
C GLU A 33 -2.10 -4.16 -15.53
N LYS A 34 -2.68 -5.29 -15.95
CA LYS A 34 -4.04 -5.67 -15.60
C LYS A 34 -4.02 -6.78 -14.55
N THR A 35 -4.51 -6.48 -13.35
CA THR A 35 -4.57 -7.47 -12.27
C THR A 35 -5.35 -8.72 -12.70
N GLY A 36 -4.72 -9.90 -12.58
CA GLY A 36 -5.30 -11.18 -13.00
C GLY A 36 -5.10 -11.55 -14.47
N GLN A 37 -4.53 -10.64 -15.27
CA GLN A 37 -4.17 -10.85 -16.69
C GLN A 37 -2.82 -10.18 -16.96
N PHE A 38 -1.79 -10.65 -16.27
CA PHE A 38 -0.45 -10.07 -16.34
C PHE A 38 0.27 -10.45 -17.63
N THR A 39 1.07 -9.52 -18.17
CA THR A 39 1.84 -9.75 -19.39
C THR A 39 2.98 -10.76 -19.17
N PRO A 40 3.42 -11.48 -20.23
CA PRO A 40 4.64 -12.29 -20.15
C PRO A 40 5.87 -11.49 -19.74
N ALA A 41 5.91 -10.19 -20.09
CA ALA A 41 6.97 -9.28 -19.66
C ALA A 41 6.99 -9.09 -18.14
N LEU A 42 5.83 -8.93 -17.49
CA LEU A 42 5.76 -8.90 -16.04
C LEU A 42 6.24 -10.21 -15.41
N TYR A 43 5.84 -11.35 -15.97
CA TYR A 43 6.29 -12.67 -15.45
C TYR A 43 7.80 -12.88 -15.57
N ALA A 44 8.42 -12.36 -16.63
CA ALA A 44 9.88 -12.38 -16.78
C ALA A 44 10.58 -11.56 -15.68
N LEU A 45 9.98 -10.47 -15.21
CA LEU A 45 10.51 -9.66 -14.12
C LEU A 45 10.17 -10.22 -12.73
N ASN A 46 8.95 -10.72 -12.56
CA ASN A 46 8.43 -11.25 -11.31
C ASN A 46 7.70 -12.58 -11.53
N PRO A 47 8.38 -13.72 -11.36
CA PRO A 47 7.76 -15.03 -11.57
C PRO A 47 6.60 -15.33 -10.59
N LYS A 48 6.47 -14.55 -9.51
CA LYS A 48 5.31 -14.62 -8.59
C LYS A 48 4.01 -14.15 -9.24
N GLY A 49 4.07 -13.48 -10.41
CA GLY A 49 2.90 -12.98 -11.13
C GLY A 49 2.09 -11.97 -10.32
N LYS A 50 2.78 -10.99 -9.72
CA LYS A 50 2.16 -9.96 -8.87
C LYS A 50 2.74 -8.58 -9.17
N ILE A 51 1.92 -7.57 -8.92
CA ILE A 51 2.32 -6.15 -8.82
C ILE A 51 2.34 -5.73 -7.34
N PRO A 52 3.05 -4.64 -7.00
CA PRO A 52 3.97 -3.88 -7.85
C PRO A 52 5.31 -4.57 -8.11
N VAL A 53 5.99 -4.08 -9.15
CA VAL A 53 7.42 -4.33 -9.43
C VAL A 53 8.10 -2.98 -9.64
N LEU A 54 9.22 -2.76 -8.98
CA LEU A 54 10.08 -1.59 -9.21
C LEU A 54 11.33 -2.07 -9.96
N ALA A 55 11.54 -1.55 -11.17
CA ALA A 55 12.74 -1.79 -11.95
C ALA A 55 13.66 -0.56 -11.89
N LEU A 56 14.93 -0.79 -11.57
CA LEU A 56 15.99 0.21 -11.55
C LEU A 56 16.94 0.01 -12.74
N ASP A 57 17.69 1.06 -13.05
CA ASP A 57 18.61 1.17 -14.20
C ASP A 57 19.70 0.11 -14.27
N ASN A 58 20.16 -0.38 -13.12
CA ASN A 58 21.18 -1.43 -13.00
C ASN A 58 20.62 -2.86 -13.14
N ASN A 59 19.46 -3.03 -13.78
CA ASN A 59 18.69 -4.27 -13.86
C ASN A 59 18.25 -4.82 -12.49
N THR A 60 18.29 -4.03 -11.41
CA THR A 60 17.75 -4.44 -10.12
C THR A 60 16.24 -4.44 -10.17
N ILE A 61 15.64 -5.60 -9.90
CA ILE A 61 14.20 -5.77 -9.81
C ILE A 61 13.81 -5.98 -8.35
N ILE A 62 12.98 -5.08 -7.83
CA ILE A 62 12.49 -5.12 -6.45
C ILE A 62 10.99 -5.44 -6.48
N THR A 63 10.60 -6.42 -5.67
CA THR A 63 9.22 -6.86 -5.51
C THR A 63 8.86 -6.85 -4.03
N GLU A 64 7.57 -6.92 -3.72
CA GLU A 64 6.99 -6.69 -2.38
C GLU A 64 6.95 -5.22 -1.98
N ASN A 65 5.75 -4.74 -1.64
CA ASN A 65 5.51 -3.34 -1.28
C ASN A 65 6.44 -2.79 -0.19
N PRO A 66 6.65 -3.49 0.95
CA PRO A 66 7.57 -3.01 1.98
C PRO A 66 9.00 -2.80 1.48
N ALA A 67 9.50 -3.71 0.62
CA ALA A 67 10.85 -3.61 0.06
C ALA A 67 10.95 -2.49 -0.98
N ILE A 68 9.95 -2.36 -1.85
CA ILE A 68 9.87 -1.29 -2.86
C ILE A 68 9.84 0.09 -2.18
N MET A 69 8.99 0.27 -1.18
CA MET A 69 8.90 1.55 -0.45
C MET A 69 10.19 1.87 0.29
N ASN A 70 10.87 0.86 0.87
CA ASN A 70 12.17 1.05 1.50
C ASN A 70 13.25 1.45 0.48
N ALA A 71 13.23 0.84 -0.71
CA ALA A 71 14.15 1.20 -1.78
C ALA A 71 13.94 2.65 -2.23
N ILE A 72 12.70 3.10 -2.41
CA ILE A 72 12.39 4.50 -2.71
C ILE A 72 12.94 5.42 -1.62
N SER A 73 12.69 5.11 -0.34
CA SER A 73 13.22 5.90 0.78
C SER A 73 14.76 5.94 0.83
N THR A 74 15.42 4.86 0.42
CA THR A 74 16.89 4.78 0.38
C THR A 74 17.47 5.65 -0.74
N LEU A 75 16.74 5.83 -1.84
CA LEU A 75 17.15 6.70 -2.95
C LEU A 75 17.02 8.19 -2.63
N VAL A 76 16.18 8.55 -1.65
CA VAL A 76 15.92 9.94 -1.20
C VAL A 76 15.95 10.07 0.33
N PRO A 77 17.10 9.80 0.99
CA PRO A 77 17.19 9.79 2.45
C PRO A 77 16.80 11.14 3.09
N GLU A 78 17.00 12.26 2.39
CA GLU A 78 16.63 13.60 2.83
C GLU A 78 15.11 13.79 2.99
N LYS A 79 14.30 12.96 2.32
CA LYS A 79 12.83 12.98 2.43
C LYS A 79 12.32 12.29 3.69
N SER A 80 13.15 11.50 4.39
CA SER A 80 12.76 10.80 5.62
C SER A 80 11.46 9.97 5.49
N LEU A 81 11.24 9.33 4.34
CA LEU A 81 10.00 8.56 4.06
C LEU A 81 9.82 7.34 4.96
N PHE A 82 10.88 6.92 5.67
CA PHE A 82 10.87 5.88 6.70
C PHE A 82 11.09 6.46 8.11
N GLY A 83 10.76 7.74 8.30
CA GLY A 83 10.93 8.46 9.56
C GLY A 83 12.31 9.12 9.72
N LYS A 84 12.47 9.87 10.82
CA LYS A 84 13.66 10.71 11.07
C LYS A 84 14.67 10.07 12.01
N THR A 85 14.22 9.11 12.81
CA THR A 85 15.07 8.39 13.77
C THR A 85 15.18 6.92 13.39
N PRO A 86 16.24 6.22 13.83
CA PRO A 86 16.35 4.78 13.63
C PRO A 86 15.15 3.99 14.19
N TRP A 87 14.55 4.48 15.28
CA TRP A 87 13.37 3.87 15.87
C TRP A 87 12.11 4.10 15.03
N ASP A 88 11.97 5.26 14.39
CA ASP A 88 10.89 5.46 13.43
C ASP A 88 10.99 4.48 12.27
N THR A 89 12.19 4.26 11.73
CA THR A 89 12.43 3.27 10.68
C THR A 89 12.03 1.86 11.11
N VAL A 90 12.37 1.46 12.33
CA VAL A 90 11.91 0.18 12.91
C VAL A 90 10.38 0.13 12.98
N ARG A 91 9.71 1.20 13.43
CA ARG A 91 8.25 1.26 13.49
C ARG A 91 7.60 1.22 12.11
N VAL A 92 8.18 1.89 11.11
CA VAL A 92 7.72 1.78 9.73
C VAL A 92 7.81 0.33 9.25
N HIS A 93 8.93 -0.36 9.47
CA HIS A 93 9.05 -1.77 9.10
C HIS A 93 8.05 -2.68 9.84
N GLU A 94 7.83 -2.46 11.13
CA GLU A 94 6.83 -3.18 11.94
C GLU A 94 5.43 -3.02 11.33
N TRP A 95 5.03 -1.78 11.02
CA TRP A 95 3.77 -1.48 10.35
C TRP A 95 3.66 -2.15 8.98
N LEU A 96 4.62 -1.93 8.10
CA LEU A 96 4.57 -2.43 6.73
C LEU A 96 4.56 -3.96 6.67
N THR A 97 5.28 -4.63 7.57
CA THR A 97 5.28 -6.10 7.66
C THR A 97 3.92 -6.62 8.08
N TRP A 98 3.32 -6.04 9.14
CA TRP A 98 1.99 -6.42 9.60
C TRP A 98 0.90 -6.14 8.54
N LEU A 99 0.90 -4.95 7.95
CA LEU A 99 -0.08 -4.57 6.93
C LEU A 99 0.03 -5.46 5.69
N SER A 100 1.24 -5.78 5.25
CA SER A 100 1.46 -6.63 4.08
C SER A 100 1.03 -8.08 4.33
N GLY A 101 1.41 -8.64 5.48
CA GLY A 101 1.13 -10.05 5.80
C GLY A 101 -0.31 -10.30 6.22
N THR A 102 -0.86 -9.45 7.08
CA THR A 102 -2.15 -9.69 7.74
C THR A 102 -3.28 -8.96 7.02
N LEU A 103 -3.28 -7.63 7.01
CA LEU A 103 -4.39 -6.86 6.44
C LEU A 103 -4.53 -7.13 4.94
N HIS A 104 -3.46 -6.96 4.18
CA HIS A 104 -3.47 -7.17 2.73
C HIS A 104 -3.48 -8.65 2.38
N GLY A 105 -2.51 -9.41 2.90
CA GLY A 105 -2.30 -10.81 2.53
C GLY A 105 -3.43 -11.73 2.96
N GLN A 106 -3.92 -11.62 4.20
CA GLN A 106 -4.97 -12.48 4.72
C GLN A 106 -6.35 -11.84 4.59
N GLY A 107 -6.54 -10.60 5.05
CA GLY A 107 -7.85 -9.93 5.03
C GLY A 107 -8.36 -9.69 3.61
N PHE A 108 -7.75 -8.75 2.90
CA PHE A 108 -8.11 -8.44 1.52
C PHE A 108 -7.80 -9.59 0.54
N GLY A 109 -6.81 -10.42 0.84
CA GLY A 109 -6.52 -11.64 0.09
C GLY A 109 -7.72 -12.60 0.06
N LEU A 110 -8.29 -12.92 1.22
CA LEU A 110 -9.50 -13.73 1.30
C LEU A 110 -10.72 -13.02 0.69
N LEU A 111 -10.84 -11.70 0.88
CA LEU A 111 -12.01 -10.95 0.40
C LEU A 111 -12.04 -10.83 -1.13
N PHE A 112 -10.92 -10.48 -1.75
CA PHE A 112 -10.85 -10.17 -3.18
C PHE A 112 -10.26 -11.29 -4.03
N ARG A 113 -9.56 -12.25 -3.42
CA ARG A 113 -8.83 -13.33 -4.11
C ARG A 113 -9.12 -14.70 -3.48
N PHE A 114 -10.33 -14.93 -2.96
CA PHE A 114 -10.79 -16.19 -2.36
C PHE A 114 -10.49 -17.44 -3.23
N ARG A 115 -10.55 -17.32 -4.57
CA ARG A 115 -10.20 -18.41 -5.50
C ARG A 115 -8.73 -18.87 -5.42
N ARG A 116 -7.84 -18.15 -4.71
CA ARG A 116 -6.47 -18.60 -4.44
C ARG A 116 -6.37 -19.63 -3.31
N TYR A 117 -7.44 -19.80 -2.53
CA TYR A 117 -7.42 -20.63 -1.32
C TYR A 117 -8.19 -21.95 -1.48
N THR A 118 -9.11 -22.02 -2.45
CA THR A 118 -9.90 -23.21 -2.75
C THR A 118 -10.54 -23.10 -4.14
N ASP A 119 -10.76 -24.26 -4.78
CA ASP A 119 -11.57 -24.40 -5.98
C ASP A 119 -13.04 -24.77 -5.66
N ASP A 120 -13.35 -25.10 -4.40
CA ASP A 120 -14.70 -25.40 -3.94
C ASP A 120 -15.54 -24.12 -3.78
N GLU A 121 -16.47 -23.90 -4.70
CA GLU A 121 -17.33 -22.72 -4.71
C GLU A 121 -18.23 -22.62 -3.46
N GLY A 122 -18.52 -23.76 -2.80
CA GLY A 122 -19.29 -23.81 -1.55
C GLY A 122 -18.59 -23.09 -0.39
N GLN A 123 -17.27 -22.91 -0.45
CA GLN A 123 -16.47 -22.26 0.61
C GLN A 123 -16.29 -20.75 0.40
N PHE A 124 -16.63 -20.21 -0.76
CA PHE A 124 -16.27 -18.82 -1.12
C PHE A 124 -16.87 -17.79 -0.17
N GLU A 125 -18.12 -17.95 0.23
CA GLU A 125 -18.77 -17.02 1.16
C GLU A 125 -18.15 -17.10 2.57
N GLY A 126 -17.74 -18.29 3.01
CA GLY A 126 -17.02 -18.48 4.26
C GLY A 126 -15.67 -17.74 4.26
N LEU A 127 -14.92 -17.85 3.16
CA LEU A 127 -13.64 -17.15 2.98
C LEU A 127 -13.82 -15.64 2.98
N LYS A 128 -14.79 -15.10 2.23
CA LYS A 128 -15.07 -13.66 2.21
C LYS A 128 -15.45 -13.12 3.59
N LYS A 129 -16.32 -13.83 4.33
CA LYS A 129 -16.68 -13.47 5.71
C LYS A 129 -15.47 -13.46 6.63
N ARG A 130 -14.58 -14.45 6.52
CA ARG A 130 -13.34 -14.49 7.30
C ARG A 130 -12.39 -13.34 6.92
N GLY A 131 -12.26 -13.04 5.63
CA GLY A 131 -11.48 -11.91 5.13
C GLY A 131 -11.98 -10.58 5.70
N MET A 132 -13.29 -10.36 5.65
CA MET A 132 -13.92 -9.16 6.22
C MET A 132 -13.66 -9.04 7.73
N ALA A 133 -13.80 -10.12 8.49
CA ALA A 133 -13.51 -10.11 9.92
C ALA A 133 -12.06 -9.69 10.22
N ILE A 134 -11.08 -10.22 9.46
CA ILE A 134 -9.68 -9.83 9.62
C ILE A 134 -9.46 -8.35 9.27
N VAL A 135 -10.13 -7.83 8.22
CA VAL A 135 -10.06 -6.42 7.84
C VAL A 135 -10.59 -5.53 8.98
N THR A 136 -11.78 -5.85 9.51
CA THR A 136 -12.39 -5.12 10.63
C THR A 136 -11.50 -5.14 11.88
N ASP A 137 -10.94 -6.29 12.26
CA ASP A 137 -10.02 -6.41 13.39
C ASP A 137 -8.78 -5.53 13.20
N CYS A 138 -8.19 -5.56 11.99
CA CYS A 138 -7.03 -4.72 11.68
C CYS A 138 -7.38 -3.23 11.70
N PHE A 139 -8.56 -2.83 11.22
CA PHE A 139 -8.99 -1.43 11.21
C PHE A 139 -9.23 -0.90 12.63
N GLN A 140 -9.77 -1.72 13.54
CA GLN A 140 -9.85 -1.35 14.96
C GLN A 140 -8.46 -1.11 15.57
N ILE A 141 -7.49 -1.96 15.26
CA ILE A 141 -6.11 -1.78 15.72
C ILE A 141 -5.48 -0.53 15.10
N ILE A 142 -5.71 -0.28 13.80
CA ILE A 142 -5.22 0.93 13.11
C ILE A 142 -5.78 2.18 13.80
N GLU A 143 -7.09 2.25 14.00
CA GLU A 143 -7.77 3.37 14.66
C GLU A 143 -7.20 3.63 16.07
N GLN A 144 -6.99 2.57 16.85
CA GLN A 144 -6.38 2.67 18.17
C GLN A 144 -4.94 3.20 18.12
N LYS A 145 -4.11 2.65 17.22
CA LYS A 145 -2.70 3.08 17.09
C LYS A 145 -2.60 4.52 16.59
N LEU A 146 -3.46 4.95 15.66
CA LEU A 146 -3.52 6.34 15.20
C LEU A 146 -4.02 7.28 16.30
N THR A 147 -4.96 6.85 17.13
CA THR A 147 -5.39 7.63 18.31
C THR A 147 -4.24 7.81 19.31
N GLN A 148 -3.44 6.76 19.55
CA GLN A 148 -2.31 6.78 20.48
C GLN A 148 -1.11 7.57 19.97
N ALA A 149 -0.89 7.62 18.66
CA ALA A 149 0.23 8.38 18.05
C ALA A 149 0.18 9.88 18.36
N GLY A 150 -0.98 10.41 18.77
CA GLY A 150 -1.12 11.78 19.26
C GLY A 150 -1.10 12.84 18.15
N HIS A 151 -0.38 13.94 18.36
CA HIS A 151 -0.41 15.10 17.45
C HIS A 151 0.46 14.87 16.20
N GLY A 152 -0.10 15.10 15.02
CA GLY A 152 0.60 15.01 13.73
C GLY A 152 -0.22 14.34 12.62
N GLY A 153 -1.22 13.53 12.98
CA GLY A 153 -2.15 12.92 12.00
C GLY A 153 -1.55 11.79 11.14
N PHE A 154 -0.27 11.47 11.31
CA PHE A 154 0.44 10.41 10.60
C PHE A 154 0.81 9.25 11.54
N ALA A 155 1.01 8.07 10.97
CA ALA A 155 1.15 6.82 11.71
C ALA A 155 2.48 6.68 12.47
N VAL A 156 3.57 7.32 12.00
CA VAL A 156 4.90 7.21 12.59
C VAL A 156 5.58 8.58 12.64
N GLY A 157 6.19 8.92 13.78
CA GLY A 157 7.07 10.09 13.92
C GLY A 157 6.42 11.46 13.71
N GLY A 158 5.08 11.53 13.61
CA GLY A 158 4.33 12.79 13.43
C GLY A 158 4.49 13.43 12.05
N ALA A 159 4.98 12.70 11.05
CA ALA A 159 5.17 13.16 9.69
C ALA A 159 4.81 12.05 8.69
N PHE A 160 4.59 12.41 7.43
CA PHE A 160 4.27 11.46 6.38
C PHE A 160 5.39 10.42 6.19
N THR A 161 5.01 9.16 6.12
CA THR A 161 5.87 8.01 5.85
C THR A 161 5.24 7.03 4.87
N ALA A 162 6.00 6.01 4.48
CA ALA A 162 5.52 4.87 3.69
C ALA A 162 4.28 4.18 4.30
N VAL A 163 4.12 4.21 5.62
CA VAL A 163 2.96 3.60 6.29
C VAL A 163 1.68 4.31 5.88
N ASP A 164 1.71 5.64 5.85
CA ASP A 164 0.54 6.48 5.57
C ASP A 164 0.03 6.28 4.13
N ALA A 165 0.95 6.17 3.17
CA ALA A 165 0.61 5.84 1.79
C ALA A 165 -0.04 4.45 1.66
N TYR A 166 0.43 3.46 2.44
CA TYR A 166 -0.15 2.12 2.39
C TYR A 166 -1.52 2.06 3.05
N LEU A 167 -1.66 2.74 4.20
CA LEU A 167 -2.92 2.91 4.90
C LEU A 167 -3.95 3.65 4.03
N PHE A 168 -3.55 4.66 3.27
CA PHE A 168 -4.42 5.36 2.33
C PHE A 168 -5.07 4.40 1.30
N VAL A 169 -4.28 3.48 0.74
CA VAL A 169 -4.79 2.49 -0.22
C VAL A 169 -5.85 1.58 0.41
N PHE A 170 -5.61 1.08 1.62
CA PHE A 170 -6.56 0.18 2.28
C PHE A 170 -7.84 0.86 2.73
N HIS A 171 -7.77 2.13 3.15
CA HIS A 171 -8.95 2.92 3.42
C HIS A 171 -9.78 3.09 2.14
N ARG A 172 -9.14 3.42 1.00
CA ARG A 172 -9.82 3.50 -0.30
C ARG A 172 -10.51 2.18 -0.68
N TRP A 173 -9.90 1.02 -0.41
CA TRP A 173 -10.54 -0.27 -0.67
C TRP A 173 -11.74 -0.54 0.24
N ALA A 174 -11.68 -0.08 1.49
CA ALA A 174 -12.79 -0.20 2.43
C ALA A 174 -14.03 0.57 1.97
N LEU A 175 -13.85 1.73 1.33
CA LEU A 175 -14.96 2.48 0.72
C LEU A 175 -15.68 1.67 -0.36
N GLY A 176 -14.96 0.80 -1.09
CA GLY A 176 -15.55 -0.14 -2.06
C GLY A 176 -16.14 -1.41 -1.43
N CYS A 177 -16.07 -1.55 -0.11
CA CYS A 177 -16.63 -2.68 0.65
C CYS A 177 -17.83 -2.25 1.53
N ASP A 178 -18.39 -1.07 1.30
CA ASP A 178 -19.53 -0.51 2.04
C ASP A 178 -19.31 -0.41 3.57
N ILE A 179 -18.06 -0.23 4.00
CA ILE A 179 -17.72 0.04 5.40
C ILE A 179 -17.91 1.53 5.66
N ASP A 180 -18.68 1.89 6.70
CA ASP A 180 -18.83 3.28 7.16
C ASP A 180 -17.56 3.75 7.90
N MET A 181 -16.52 4.05 7.11
CA MET A 181 -15.20 4.41 7.62
C MET A 181 -15.21 5.67 8.50
N PRO A 182 -15.92 6.76 8.17
CA PRO A 182 -15.95 7.95 9.02
C PRO A 182 -16.60 7.69 10.38
N ALA A 183 -17.67 6.90 10.44
CA ALA A 183 -18.37 6.62 11.70
C ALA A 183 -17.59 5.64 12.58
N LEU A 184 -16.97 4.62 12.00
CA LEU A 184 -16.30 3.55 12.74
C LEU A 184 -14.83 3.86 13.06
N TYR A 185 -14.14 4.56 12.15
CA TYR A 185 -12.69 4.80 12.20
C TYR A 185 -12.35 6.26 11.87
N PRO A 186 -12.74 7.23 12.73
CA PRO A 186 -12.57 8.65 12.45
C PRO A 186 -11.09 9.08 12.36
N ARG A 187 -10.17 8.51 13.14
CA ARG A 187 -8.73 8.85 13.03
C ARG A 187 -8.12 8.29 11.77
N TYR A 188 -8.50 7.07 11.38
CA TYR A 188 -8.05 6.50 10.12
C TYR A 188 -8.60 7.30 8.93
N THR A 189 -9.86 7.73 9.00
CA THR A 189 -10.46 8.61 7.98
C THR A 189 -9.74 9.95 7.88
N ALA A 190 -9.39 10.58 9.02
CA ALA A 190 -8.61 11.81 9.01
C ALA A 190 -7.22 11.63 8.34
N LEU A 191 -6.54 10.50 8.58
CA LEU A 191 -5.28 10.17 7.89
C LEU A 191 -5.50 10.02 6.38
N TYR A 192 -6.55 9.31 5.97
CA TYR A 192 -6.90 9.14 4.56
C TYR A 192 -7.13 10.49 3.87
N GLU A 193 -7.88 11.40 4.50
CA GLU A 193 -8.14 12.74 3.97
C GLU A 193 -6.85 13.58 3.89
N ALA A 194 -6.02 13.54 4.94
CA ALA A 194 -4.75 14.26 4.96
C ALA A 194 -3.81 13.79 3.84
N VAL A 195 -3.63 12.47 3.69
CA VAL A 195 -2.81 11.88 2.62
C VAL A 195 -3.42 12.16 1.24
N GLY A 196 -4.75 12.07 1.09
CA GLY A 196 -5.45 12.42 -0.16
C GLY A 196 -5.33 13.90 -0.54
N GLY A 197 -5.15 14.78 0.44
CA GLY A 197 -4.91 16.21 0.23
C GLY A 197 -3.53 16.56 -0.33
N MET A 198 -2.54 15.67 -0.18
CA MET A 198 -1.16 15.88 -0.63
C MET A 198 -1.06 15.93 -2.16
N GLU A 199 -0.20 16.80 -2.65
CA GLU A 199 0.02 16.97 -4.10
C GLU A 199 0.57 15.70 -4.75
N ALA A 200 1.48 15.00 -4.09
CA ALA A 200 2.01 13.72 -4.55
C ALA A 200 0.91 12.66 -4.73
N THR A 201 -0.01 12.57 -3.78
CA THR A 201 -1.14 11.64 -3.84
C THR A 201 -2.09 11.98 -4.98
N LYS A 202 -2.43 13.27 -5.16
CA LYS A 202 -3.28 13.73 -6.26
C LYS A 202 -2.66 13.41 -7.63
N LYS A 203 -1.35 13.64 -7.79
CA LYS A 203 -0.62 13.29 -9.01
C LYS A 203 -0.64 11.79 -9.28
N ALA A 204 -0.43 10.96 -8.25
CA ALA A 204 -0.51 9.51 -8.40
C ALA A 204 -1.92 9.08 -8.83
N LEU A 205 -2.97 9.54 -8.13
CA LEU A 205 -4.37 9.23 -8.49
C LEU A 205 -4.71 9.64 -9.92
N ALA A 206 -4.34 10.85 -10.33
CA ALA A 206 -4.57 11.34 -11.69
C ALA A 206 -3.85 10.49 -12.75
N ALA A 207 -2.59 10.10 -12.49
CA ALA A 207 -1.82 9.22 -13.38
C ALA A 207 -2.38 7.80 -13.46
N GLU A 208 -3.11 7.33 -12.44
CA GLU A 208 -3.82 6.05 -12.47
C GLU A 208 -5.24 6.14 -13.05
N GLY A 209 -5.77 7.36 -13.25
CA GLY A 209 -7.12 7.63 -13.73
C GLY A 209 -8.21 7.40 -12.66
N LEU A 210 -7.93 7.79 -11.42
CA LEU A 210 -8.78 7.57 -10.23
C LEU A 210 -9.35 8.84 -9.62
#